data_AF-A0A6M3MET8-F1
#
_entry.id   AF-A0A6M3MET8-F1
#
_cell.length_a   1.000
_cell.length_b   1.000
_cell.length_c   1.000
_cell.angle_alpha   90.00
_cell.angle_beta   90.00
_cell.angle_gamma   90.00
#
_symmetry.space_group_name_H-M   'P 1'
#
loop_
_entity.id
_entity.type
_entity.pdbx_description
1 polymer ?
#
loop_
_entity_poly.entity_id
_entity_poly.type
_entity_poly.pdbx_seq_one_letter_code
_entity_poly.pdbx_strand_id
1 'polypeptide(L)'
;MAESDFNKDDLLTIVDLLKDRLNTVNEASKKLDKAIKELNDLAEKKFSKPNEISYMSENSLYVLCRVDPSLDLYFKMVHTGRPLTNGEAVALAERYKIASEPTVQRYLKKLYSFGLIRRDEYGKYLAIPPSRLVLSDIV
;
A
#
# COMPACT_ATOMS: atom_id res chain seq x y z
N MET A 1 42.91 -9.25 -37.29
CA MET A 1 41.88 -9.46 -36.25
C MET A 1 42.66 -9.71 -34.97
N ALA A 2 42.61 -8.78 -34.00
CA ALA A 2 43.38 -8.90 -32.76
C ALA A 2 42.56 -9.72 -31.75
N GLU A 3 42.90 -10.99 -31.58
CA GLU A 3 42.46 -11.78 -30.44
C GLU A 3 43.25 -11.26 -29.22
N SER A 4 42.56 -10.67 -28.25
CA SER A 4 43.21 -10.23 -27.02
C SER A 4 43.48 -11.46 -26.15
N ASP A 5 44.75 -11.85 -26.05
CA ASP A 5 45.23 -12.85 -25.11
C ASP A 5 45.07 -12.33 -23.67
N PHE A 6 43.92 -12.57 -23.05
CA PHE A 6 43.80 -12.42 -21.61
C PHE A 6 44.65 -13.50 -20.95
N ASN A 7 45.76 -13.11 -20.32
CA ASN A 7 46.59 -14.03 -19.55
C ASN A 7 45.82 -14.46 -18.29
N LYS A 8 46.10 -15.67 -17.82
CA LYS A 8 45.57 -16.25 -16.58
C LYS A 8 45.70 -15.30 -15.38
N ASP A 9 46.76 -14.50 -15.32
CA ASP A 9 46.99 -13.52 -14.25
C ASP A 9 45.98 -12.35 -14.28
N ASP A 10 45.56 -11.92 -15.47
CA ASP A 10 44.52 -10.89 -15.63
C ASP A 10 43.16 -11.42 -15.17
N LEU A 11 42.85 -12.69 -15.48
CA LEU A 11 41.63 -13.36 -15.03
C LEU A 11 41.61 -13.53 -13.50
N LEU A 12 42.73 -13.87 -12.87
CA LEU A 12 42.83 -13.93 -11.40
C LEU A 12 42.58 -12.57 -10.76
N THR A 13 43.15 -11.51 -11.33
CA THR A 13 42.98 -10.14 -10.82
C THR A 13 41.51 -9.69 -10.90
N ILE A 14 40.81 -10.02 -12.01
CA ILE A 14 39.38 -9.74 -12.17
C ILE A 14 38.54 -10.52 -11.16
N VAL A 15 38.85 -11.80 -10.91
CA VAL A 15 38.13 -12.63 -9.95
C VAL A 15 38.24 -12.07 -8.53
N ASP A 16 39.42 -11.60 -8.13
CA ASP A 16 39.61 -11.02 -6.79
C ASP A 16 38.88 -9.67 -6.64
N LEU A 17 38.89 -8.83 -7.68
CA LEU A 17 38.06 -7.61 -7.74
C LEU A 17 36.56 -7.90 -7.61
N LEU A 18 36.08 -8.98 -8.22
CA LEU A 18 34.67 -9.39 -8.13
C LEU A 18 34.30 -9.89 -6.73
N LYS A 19 35.20 -10.63 -6.07
CA LYS A 19 34.99 -11.06 -4.68
C LYS A 19 34.91 -9.88 -3.72
N ASP A 20 35.79 -8.89 -3.86
CA ASP A 20 35.78 -7.70 -3.01
C ASP A 20 34.49 -6.88 -3.19
N ARG A 21 34.03 -6.74 -4.43
CA ARG A 21 32.74 -6.10 -4.72
C ARG A 21 31.57 -6.88 -4.13
N LEU A 22 31.58 -8.21 -4.24
CA LEU A 22 30.54 -9.06 -3.64
C LEU A 22 30.51 -8.93 -2.12
N ASN A 23 31.68 -8.87 -1.47
CA ASN A 23 31.78 -8.64 -0.03
C ASN A 23 31.21 -7.28 0.37
N THR A 24 31.50 -6.23 -0.39
CA THR A 24 30.96 -4.88 -0.16
C THR A 24 29.43 -4.86 -0.25
N VAL A 25 28.86 -5.53 -1.26
CA VAL A 25 27.40 -5.65 -1.42
C VAL A 25 26.78 -6.43 -0.28
N ASN A 26 27.40 -7.51 0.17
CA ASN A 26 26.92 -8.31 1.30
C ASN A 26 26.91 -7.51 2.61
N GLU A 27 27.93 -6.67 2.85
CA GLU A 27 27.95 -5.78 4.02
C GLU A 27 26.86 -4.71 3.95
N ALA A 28 26.61 -4.15 2.76
CA ALA A 28 25.52 -3.20 2.54
C ALA A 28 24.15 -3.86 2.79
N SER A 29 23.95 -5.09 2.32
CA SER A 29 22.71 -5.86 2.57
C SER A 29 22.48 -6.07 4.07
N LYS A 30 23.51 -6.48 4.82
CA LYS A 30 23.40 -6.67 6.28
C LYS A 30 23.03 -5.36 7.01
N LYS A 31 23.58 -4.23 6.56
CA LYS A 31 23.23 -2.90 7.12
C LYS A 31 21.77 -2.55 6.82
N LEU A 32 21.28 -2.86 5.62
CA LEU A 32 19.90 -2.64 5.24
C LEU A 32 18.93 -3.50 6.07
N ASP A 33 19.23 -4.79 6.25
CA ASP A 33 18.41 -5.70 7.06
C ASP A 33 18.30 -5.22 8.51
N LYS A 34 19.42 -4.71 9.06
CA LYS A 34 19.43 -4.12 10.40
C LYS A 34 18.56 -2.86 10.49
N ALA A 35 18.64 -1.97 9.50
CA ALA A 35 17.82 -0.76 9.46
C ALA A 35 16.32 -1.08 9.34
N ILE A 36 15.95 -2.09 8.54
CA ILE A 36 14.57 -2.57 8.43
C ILE A 36 14.08 -3.08 9.79
N LYS A 37 14.89 -3.87 10.49
CA LYS A 37 14.55 -4.37 11.83
C LYS A 37 14.34 -3.23 12.83
N GLU A 38 15.25 -2.27 12.87
CA GLU A 38 15.13 -1.11 13.77
C GLU A 38 13.89 -0.26 13.47
N LEU A 39 13.54 -0.10 12.19
CA LEU A 39 12.30 0.56 11.78
C LEU A 39 11.06 -0.20 12.22
N ASN A 40 11.05 -1.53 12.10
CA ASN A 40 9.96 -2.38 12.58
C ASN A 40 9.83 -2.32 14.10
N ASP A 41 10.94 -2.40 14.84
CA ASP A 41 10.94 -2.28 16.30
C ASP A 41 10.46 -0.90 16.77
N LEU A 42 10.81 0.17 16.03
CA LEU A 42 10.32 1.53 16.28
C LEU A 42 8.83 1.69 15.96
N ALA A 43 8.36 1.06 14.88
CA ALA A 43 6.94 1.02 14.55
C ALA A 43 6.19 0.28 15.66
N GLU A 44 6.62 -0.92 16.03
CA GLU A 44 6.04 -1.66 17.16
C GLU A 44 6.06 -0.81 18.43
N LYS A 45 7.18 -0.19 18.83
CA LYS A 45 7.22 0.67 20.03
C LYS A 45 6.31 1.90 19.97
N LYS A 46 6.15 2.53 18.81
CA LYS A 46 5.25 3.70 18.65
C LYS A 46 3.78 3.31 18.58
N PHE A 47 3.48 2.12 18.08
CA PHE A 47 2.11 1.63 17.84
C PHE A 47 1.67 0.53 18.83
N SER A 48 2.50 0.13 19.80
CA SER A 48 2.24 -0.94 20.80
C SER A 48 1.55 -0.47 22.08
N LYS A 49 1.09 0.79 22.16
CA LYS A 49 -0.03 1.03 23.06
C LYS A 49 -1.24 0.35 22.42
N PRO A 50 -1.91 -0.59 23.11
CA PRO A 50 -3.22 -1.01 22.68
C PRO A 50 -4.12 0.22 22.86
N ASN A 51 -4.14 1.09 21.86
CA ASN A 51 -5.25 2.00 21.68
C ASN A 51 -6.45 1.08 21.65
N GLU A 52 -7.33 1.22 22.63
CA GLU A 52 -8.61 0.55 22.72
C GLU A 52 -9.12 0.32 21.30
N ILE A 53 -9.19 -0.94 20.87
CA ILE A 53 -9.71 -1.30 19.57
C ILE A 53 -11.19 -0.96 19.62
N SER A 54 -11.49 0.32 19.37
CA SER A 54 -12.84 0.81 19.21
C SER A 54 -13.26 0.31 17.84
N TYR A 55 -13.99 -0.80 17.77
CA TYR A 55 -14.66 -1.14 16.53
C TYR A 55 -15.62 0.01 16.23
N MET A 56 -15.40 0.78 15.16
CA MET A 56 -16.48 1.61 14.66
C MET A 56 -17.57 0.65 14.18
N SER A 57 -18.65 0.57 14.96
CA SER A 57 -19.84 -0.14 14.53
C SER A 57 -20.28 0.40 13.16
N GLU A 58 -20.91 -0.44 12.34
CA GLU A 58 -21.46 -0.04 11.05
C GLU A 58 -22.33 1.24 11.16
N ASN A 59 -23.04 1.39 12.29
CA ASN A 59 -23.82 2.57 12.64
C ASN A 59 -22.96 3.84 12.77
N SER A 60 -21.76 3.75 13.34
CA SER A 60 -20.87 4.90 13.51
C SER A 60 -20.32 5.39 12.15
N LEU A 61 -19.98 4.47 11.24
CA LEU A 61 -19.57 4.81 9.88
C LEU A 61 -20.74 5.36 9.05
N TYR A 62 -21.94 4.81 9.24
CA TYR A 62 -23.16 5.27 8.58
C TYR A 62 -23.55 6.70 8.99
N VAL A 63 -23.34 7.08 10.26
CA VAL A 63 -23.55 8.46 10.71
C VAL A 63 -22.56 9.42 10.05
N LEU A 64 -21.31 9.01 9.86
CA LEU A 64 -20.31 9.83 9.16
C LEU A 64 -20.62 10.02 7.67
N CYS A 65 -21.36 9.12 7.03
CA CYS A 65 -21.83 9.32 5.64
C CYS A 65 -22.68 10.57 5.45
N ARG A 66 -23.35 11.04 6.51
CA ARG A 66 -24.13 12.29 6.45
C ARG A 66 -23.25 13.54 6.33
N VAL A 67 -21.97 13.42 6.67
CA VAL A 67 -21.00 14.53 6.71
C VAL A 67 -19.97 14.39 5.58
N ASP A 68 -19.66 13.17 5.15
CA ASP A 68 -18.68 12.89 4.10
C ASP A 68 -19.26 12.00 2.97
N PRO A 69 -19.56 12.58 1.80
CA PRO A 69 -20.09 11.82 0.66
C PRO A 69 -19.14 10.76 0.11
N SER A 70 -17.83 10.82 0.43
CA SER A 70 -16.90 9.76 0.05
C SER A 70 -17.21 8.44 0.77
N LEU A 71 -17.78 8.50 1.98
CA LEU A 71 -18.18 7.31 2.72
C LEU A 71 -19.44 6.66 2.13
N ASP A 72 -20.36 7.46 1.55
CA ASP A 72 -21.50 6.89 0.82
C ASP A 72 -21.01 6.08 -0.39
N LEU A 73 -20.06 6.63 -1.16
CA LEU A 73 -19.41 5.89 -2.25
C LEU A 73 -18.77 4.59 -1.73
N TYR A 74 -18.01 4.66 -0.63
CA TYR A 74 -17.42 3.47 0.00
C TYR A 74 -18.46 2.39 0.32
N PHE A 75 -19.58 2.75 0.97
CA PHE A 75 -20.61 1.76 1.27
C PHE A 75 -21.21 1.16 0.00
N LYS A 76 -21.47 1.95 -1.05
CA LYS A 76 -21.91 1.39 -2.33
C LYS A 76 -20.88 0.40 -2.89
N MET A 77 -19.58 0.69 -2.78
CA MET A 77 -18.52 -0.21 -3.21
C MET A 77 -18.52 -1.52 -2.40
N VAL A 78 -18.66 -1.45 -1.07
CA VAL A 78 -18.78 -2.64 -0.20
C VAL A 78 -19.96 -3.50 -0.62
N HIS A 79 -21.12 -2.88 -0.91
CA HIS A 79 -22.32 -3.59 -1.34
C HIS A 79 -22.17 -4.27 -2.71
N THR A 80 -21.25 -3.81 -3.57
CA THR A 80 -20.98 -4.54 -4.83
C THR A 80 -20.30 -5.89 -4.59
N GLY A 81 -19.62 -6.05 -3.44
CA GLY A 81 -18.92 -7.29 -3.07
C GLY A 81 -17.74 -7.65 -3.98
N ARG A 82 -17.32 -6.76 -4.88
CA ARG A 82 -16.26 -7.03 -5.86
C ARG A 82 -15.34 -5.82 -6.09
N PRO A 83 -14.11 -6.03 -6.60
CA PRO A 83 -13.27 -4.93 -7.05
C PRO A 83 -13.90 -4.15 -8.20
N LEU A 84 -13.72 -2.83 -8.21
CA LEU A 84 -14.20 -1.91 -9.24
C LEU A 84 -13.04 -1.19 -9.93
N THR A 85 -13.09 -1.07 -11.25
CA THR A 85 -12.24 -0.12 -11.97
C THR A 85 -12.59 1.33 -11.62
N ASN A 86 -11.72 2.28 -11.98
CA ASN A 86 -12.02 3.71 -11.81
C ASN A 86 -13.33 4.10 -12.53
N GLY A 87 -13.49 3.66 -13.78
CA GLY A 87 -14.71 3.93 -14.55
C GLY A 87 -15.98 3.34 -13.92
N GLU A 88 -15.89 2.13 -13.35
CA GLU A 88 -17.03 1.54 -12.62
C GLU A 88 -17.35 2.28 -11.33
N ALA A 89 -16.34 2.76 -10.60
CA ALA A 89 -16.55 3.57 -9.39
C ALA A 89 -17.19 4.93 -9.72
N VAL A 90 -16.80 5.55 -10.85
CA VAL A 90 -17.42 6.78 -11.37
C VAL A 90 -18.87 6.52 -11.76
N ALA A 91 -19.14 5.48 -12.56
CA ALA A 91 -20.50 5.12 -12.96
C ALA A 91 -21.39 4.78 -11.76
N LEU A 92 -20.82 4.16 -10.72
CA LEU A 92 -21.51 3.89 -9.46
C LEU A 92 -21.89 5.19 -8.75
N ALA A 93 -20.95 6.13 -8.62
CA ALA A 93 -21.20 7.42 -7.99
C ALA A 93 -22.26 8.25 -8.73
N GLU A 94 -22.23 8.26 -10.06
CA GLU A 94 -23.23 8.97 -10.88
C GLU A 94 -24.61 8.34 -10.77
N ARG A 95 -24.70 7.00 -10.83
CA ARG A 95 -25.96 6.26 -10.66
C ARG A 95 -26.66 6.62 -9.34
N TYR A 96 -25.88 6.80 -8.27
CA TYR A 96 -26.40 7.16 -6.95
C TYR A 96 -26.40 8.67 -6.67
N LYS A 97 -26.08 9.51 -7.67
CA LYS A 97 -25.99 10.98 -7.55
C LYS A 97 -25.10 11.45 -6.39
N ILE A 98 -24.01 10.72 -6.14
CA ILE A 98 -23.07 11.01 -5.05
C ILE A 98 -22.13 12.14 -5.44
N ALA A 99 -21.53 12.05 -6.62
CA ALA A 99 -20.46 12.94 -7.04
C ALA A 99 -20.22 12.89 -8.56
N SER A 100 -19.62 13.94 -9.11
CA SER A 100 -19.09 13.98 -10.48
C SER A 100 -17.74 13.25 -10.58
N GLU A 101 -17.36 12.84 -11.79
CA GLU A 101 -16.10 12.10 -12.04
C GLU A 101 -14.84 12.73 -11.38
N PRO A 102 -14.54 14.04 -11.51
CA PRO A 102 -13.37 14.63 -10.86
C PRO A 102 -13.40 14.53 -9.32
N THR A 103 -14.61 14.54 -8.75
CA THR A 103 -14.83 14.44 -7.31
C THR A 103 -14.69 13.00 -6.84
N VAL A 104 -15.14 12.03 -7.63
CA VAL A 104 -14.96 10.60 -7.35
C VAL A 104 -13.48 10.23 -7.26
N GLN A 105 -12.63 10.77 -8.15
CA GLN A 105 -11.19 10.51 -8.05
C GLN A 105 -10.59 11.03 -6.73
N ARG A 106 -11.04 12.19 -6.25
CA ARG A 106 -10.64 12.71 -4.93
C ARG A 106 -11.13 11.81 -3.80
N TYR A 107 -12.36 11.30 -3.90
CA TYR A 107 -12.92 10.39 -2.91
C TYR A 107 -12.17 9.06 -2.86
N LEU A 108 -11.89 8.44 -4.01
CA LEU A 108 -11.11 7.20 -4.07
C LEU A 108 -9.72 7.39 -3.45
N LYS A 109 -9.04 8.53 -3.73
CA LYS A 109 -7.76 8.84 -3.10
C LYS A 109 -7.86 8.95 -1.58
N LYS A 110 -8.91 9.62 -1.08
CA LYS A 110 -9.18 9.80 0.35
C LYS A 110 -9.50 8.47 1.06
N LEU A 111 -10.37 7.66 0.47
CA LEU A 111 -10.74 6.35 0.98
C LEU A 111 -9.53 5.40 1.02
N TYR A 112 -8.64 5.50 0.02
CA TYR A 112 -7.40 4.74 0.00
C TYR A 112 -6.43 5.16 1.11
N SER A 113 -6.26 6.47 1.34
CA SER A 113 -5.40 6.95 2.43
C SER A 113 -5.92 6.54 3.81
N PHE A 114 -7.24 6.39 3.96
CA PHE A 114 -7.87 5.91 5.19
C PHE A 114 -7.94 4.38 5.28
N GLY A 115 -7.32 3.64 4.36
CA GLY A 115 -7.32 2.18 4.39
C GLY A 115 -8.70 1.54 4.16
N LEU A 116 -9.73 2.31 3.79
CA LEU A 116 -11.09 1.82 3.57
C LEU A 116 -11.22 1.05 2.25
N ILE A 117 -10.35 1.36 1.29
CA ILE A 117 -10.23 0.64 0.03
C ILE A 117 -8.76 0.28 -0.24
N ARG A 118 -8.53 -0.84 -0.92
CA ARG A 118 -7.22 -1.25 -1.45
C ARG A 118 -7.23 -1.23 -2.95
N ARG A 119 -6.04 -1.15 -3.55
CA ARG A 119 -5.86 -1.26 -5.00
C ARG A 119 -5.18 -2.59 -5.33
N ASP A 120 -5.75 -3.36 -6.24
CA ASP A 120 -5.13 -4.60 -6.73
C ASP A 120 -4.06 -4.31 -7.80
N GLU A 121 -3.36 -5.36 -8.23
CA GLU A 121 -2.30 -5.29 -9.25
C GLU A 121 -2.81 -4.82 -10.62
N TYR A 122 -4.12 -4.93 -10.88
CA TYR A 122 -4.78 -4.45 -12.09
C TYR A 122 -5.33 -3.03 -11.96
N GLY A 123 -5.06 -2.37 -10.83
CA GLY A 123 -5.47 -1.00 -10.57
C GLY A 123 -6.94 -0.85 -10.16
N LYS A 124 -7.66 -1.94 -9.85
CA LYS A 124 -9.05 -1.92 -9.36
C LYS A 124 -9.09 -1.67 -7.86
N TYR A 125 -10.17 -1.04 -7.41
CA TYR A 125 -10.42 -0.70 -6.03
C TYR A 125 -11.29 -1.78 -5.37
N LEU A 126 -10.78 -2.38 -4.30
CA LEU A 126 -11.52 -3.30 -3.45
C LEU A 126 -11.87 -2.59 -2.14
N ALA A 127 -13.15 -2.48 -1.83
CA ALA A 127 -13.61 -1.94 -0.56
C ALA A 127 -13.47 -2.98 0.55
N ILE A 128 -12.88 -2.58 1.68
CA ILE A 128 -12.75 -3.44 2.86
C ILE A 128 -14.07 -3.36 3.63
N PRO A 129 -14.77 -4.48 3.89
CA PRO A 129 -15.99 -4.46 4.70
C PRO A 129 -15.73 -3.87 6.10
N PRO A 130 -16.68 -3.13 6.70
CA PRO A 130 -16.51 -2.54 8.02
C PRO A 130 -16.11 -3.56 9.11
N SER A 131 -16.63 -4.80 9.01
CA SER A 131 -16.29 -5.91 9.91
C SER A 131 -14.81 -6.34 9.86
N ARG A 132 -14.06 -5.89 8.85
CA ARG A 132 -12.64 -6.18 8.65
C ARG A 132 -11.75 -4.94 8.80
N LEU A 133 -12.32 -3.80 9.15
CA LEU A 133 -11.54 -2.60 9.43
C LEU A 133 -10.97 -2.69 10.85
N VAL A 134 -9.65 -2.58 10.95
CA VAL A 134 -8.96 -2.38 12.23
C VAL A 134 -8.60 -0.89 12.30
N LEU A 135 -9.08 -0.18 13.32
CA LEU A 135 -8.88 1.28 13.44
C LEU A 135 -7.40 1.71 13.53
N SER A 136 -6.47 0.78 13.77
CA SER A 136 -5.02 1.06 13.69
C SER A 136 -4.58 1.53 12.29
N ASP A 137 -5.39 1.28 11.26
CA ASP A 137 -5.01 1.49 9.85
C ASP A 137 -5.59 2.80 9.26
N ILE A 138 -6.38 3.55 10.04
CA ILE A 138 -6.96 4.84 9.64
C ILE A 138 -6.19 5.95 10.36
N VAL A 139 -5.15 6.48 9.70
CA VAL A 139 -4.31 7.61 10.17
C VAL A 139 -4.68 8.89 9.43
#